data_AF-A0A7S4KTS0-F1
#
_entry.id   AF-A0A7S4KTS0-F1
#
_cell.length_a   1.000
_cell.length_b   1.000
_cell.length_c   1.000
_cell.angle_alpha   90.00
_cell.angle_beta   90.00
_cell.angle_gamma   90.00
#
_symmetry.space_group_name_H-M   'P 1'
#
loop_
_entity.id
_entity.type
_entity.pdbx_description
1 polymer ?
#
loop_
_entity_poly.entity_id
_entity_poly.type
_entity_poly.pdbx_seq_one_letter_code
_entity_poly.pdbx_strand_id
1 'polypeptide(L)'
;EQEASRPMSHSRAGFVESQGCGIQVLMDAELAVEMGLPIYCVVGLTSTASDKQGRSIPAPGRGILTTARETLNPFSSFGSSREASFPFDPSLLDISIRSRFLRQELEDIDQWASKMVGGKEDFIQHMTKRKKAAAYQTWGQGFYRDHPSISPLRGALSVWGLTVDDIAVASFHGTSTVLNDKNESSVVEKQMRHLGRSEGNVLAVVAQKYLTGHPKGAACAWM
;
A
#
# COMPACT_ATOMS: atom_id res chain seq x y z
N GLU A 1 -33.21 -4.48 16.77
CA GLU A 1 -31.77 -4.59 17.09
C GLU A 1 -30.88 -4.72 15.85
N GLN A 2 -31.28 -5.45 14.80
CA GLN A 2 -30.46 -5.64 13.57
C GLN A 2 -30.08 -4.34 12.82
N GLU A 3 -30.82 -3.24 13.00
CA GLU A 3 -30.54 -1.94 12.37
C GLU A 3 -29.78 -0.95 13.28
N ALA A 4 -29.30 -1.40 14.45
CA ALA A 4 -28.61 -0.52 15.38
C ALA A 4 -27.22 -0.09 14.86
N SER A 5 -26.53 -0.97 14.12
CA SER A 5 -25.28 -0.65 13.46
C SER A 5 -25.54 -0.10 12.06
N ARG A 6 -25.31 1.20 11.88
CA ARG A 6 -25.61 1.90 10.63
C ARG A 6 -24.46 2.83 10.23
N PRO A 7 -23.29 2.27 9.89
CA PRO A 7 -22.15 3.04 9.40
C PRO A 7 -22.56 3.98 8.27
N MET A 8 -21.98 5.17 8.22
CA MET A 8 -22.24 6.19 7.20
C MET A 8 -23.67 6.75 7.15
N SER A 9 -24.62 6.23 7.94
CA SER A 9 -25.99 6.77 8.00
C SER A 9 -26.04 8.13 8.72
N HIS A 10 -26.97 9.00 8.33
CA HIS A 10 -27.25 10.25 9.04
C HIS A 10 -27.61 10.02 10.52
N SER A 11 -28.28 8.90 10.81
CA SER A 11 -28.78 8.57 12.15
C SER A 11 -27.79 7.77 13.00
N ARG A 12 -26.56 7.54 12.53
CA ARG A 12 -25.51 6.81 13.27
C ARG A 12 -25.25 7.45 14.64
N ALA A 13 -25.22 6.63 15.68
CA ALA A 13 -25.23 7.11 17.07
C ALA A 13 -24.25 6.38 17.99
N GLY A 14 -23.48 5.42 17.48
CA GLY A 14 -22.65 4.54 18.28
C GLY A 14 -22.29 3.26 17.54
N PHE A 15 -21.25 2.59 18.02
CA PHE A 15 -20.91 1.25 17.55
C PHE A 15 -21.75 0.19 18.26
N VAL A 16 -21.90 -0.98 17.63
CA VAL A 16 -22.52 -2.16 18.24
C VAL A 16 -21.41 -3.14 18.62
N GLU A 17 -21.40 -3.60 19.87
CA GLU A 17 -20.41 -4.57 20.33
C GLU A 17 -20.61 -5.94 19.68
N SER A 18 -19.51 -6.66 19.44
CA SER A 18 -19.51 -8.01 18.89
C SER A 18 -18.32 -8.80 19.46
N GLN A 19 -18.25 -10.10 19.16
CA GLN A 19 -17.20 -11.00 19.65
C GLN A 19 -16.78 -12.02 18.60
N GLY A 20 -15.51 -12.43 18.65
CA GLY A 20 -14.93 -13.46 17.81
C GLY A 20 -13.48 -13.13 17.42
N CYS A 21 -12.90 -13.96 16.57
CA CYS A 21 -11.55 -13.78 16.03
C CYS A 21 -11.55 -13.97 14.50
N GLY A 22 -10.46 -13.60 13.86
CA GLY A 22 -10.18 -13.88 12.46
C GLY A 22 -8.68 -14.11 12.31
N ILE A 23 -8.29 -15.02 11.40
CA ILE A 23 -6.90 -15.38 11.16
C ILE A 23 -6.67 -15.45 9.66
N GLN A 24 -5.59 -14.83 9.20
CA GLN A 24 -5.05 -15.00 7.86
C GLN A 24 -3.63 -15.58 7.98
N VAL A 25 -3.30 -16.55 7.13
CA VAL A 25 -1.95 -17.11 7.03
C VAL A 25 -1.23 -16.41 5.89
N LEU A 26 -0.12 -15.74 6.21
CA LEU A 26 0.75 -15.10 5.24
C LEU A 26 1.95 -16.01 4.95
N MET A 27 2.44 -15.95 3.72
CA MET A 27 3.53 -16.78 3.24
C MET A 27 4.25 -16.06 2.10
N ASP A 28 5.53 -16.37 1.91
CA ASP A 28 6.27 -15.91 0.75
C ASP A 28 5.64 -16.46 -0.53
N ALA A 29 5.49 -15.61 -1.55
CA ALA A 29 4.80 -15.99 -2.79
C ALA A 29 5.47 -17.17 -3.51
N GLU A 30 6.81 -17.24 -3.48
CA GLU A 30 7.57 -18.35 -4.07
C GLU A 30 7.23 -19.68 -3.38
N LEU A 31 7.24 -19.69 -2.05
CA LEU A 31 6.90 -20.88 -1.27
C LEU A 31 5.42 -21.28 -1.45
N ALA A 32 4.52 -20.31 -1.54
CA ALA A 32 3.10 -20.56 -1.78
C ALA A 32 2.87 -21.30 -3.10
N VAL A 33 3.57 -20.89 -4.16
CA VAL A 33 3.51 -21.50 -5.48
C VAL A 33 4.18 -22.87 -5.50
N GLU A 34 5.36 -23.01 -4.88
CA GLU A 34 6.07 -24.29 -4.77
C GLU A 34 5.22 -25.37 -4.07
N MET A 35 4.53 -24.98 -3.00
CA MET A 35 3.65 -25.87 -2.25
C MET A 35 2.28 -26.09 -2.92
N GLY A 36 1.94 -25.34 -3.97
CA GLY A 36 0.64 -25.42 -4.65
C GLY A 36 -0.53 -24.98 -3.78
N LEU A 37 -0.31 -24.02 -2.87
CA LEU A 37 -1.33 -23.54 -1.92
C LEU A 37 -2.25 -22.48 -2.57
N PRO A 38 -3.51 -22.35 -2.12
CA PRO A 38 -4.42 -21.34 -2.64
C PRO A 38 -3.94 -19.93 -2.27
N ILE A 39 -3.91 -19.02 -3.27
CA ILE A 39 -3.49 -17.62 -3.10
C ILE A 39 -4.72 -16.72 -3.31
N TYR A 40 -5.22 -16.12 -2.23
CA TYR A 40 -6.41 -15.25 -2.27
C TYR A 40 -6.08 -13.81 -2.66
N CYS A 41 -4.95 -13.28 -2.19
CA CYS A 41 -4.54 -11.91 -2.47
C CYS A 41 -3.04 -11.73 -2.23
N VAL A 42 -2.55 -10.56 -2.63
CA VAL A 42 -1.21 -10.08 -2.30
C VAL A 42 -1.33 -8.90 -1.35
N VAL A 43 -0.56 -8.92 -0.27
CA VAL A 43 -0.45 -7.78 0.66
C VAL A 43 0.44 -6.71 0.04
N GLY A 44 -0.16 -5.72 -0.60
CA GLY A 44 0.59 -4.66 -1.31
C GLY A 44 1.27 -3.64 -0.39
N LEU A 45 0.56 -3.18 0.65
CA LEU A 45 1.07 -2.18 1.59
C LEU A 45 0.44 -2.38 2.97
N THR A 46 1.26 -2.33 4.01
CA THR A 46 0.82 -2.21 5.41
C THR A 46 1.54 -1.05 6.06
N SER A 47 0.81 -0.22 6.81
CA SER A 47 1.39 0.91 7.53
C SER A 47 0.58 1.21 8.78
N THR A 48 1.27 1.62 9.83
CA THR A 48 0.68 2.18 11.04
C THR A 48 1.18 3.61 11.20
N ALA A 49 0.31 4.50 11.66
CA ALA A 49 0.63 5.91 11.80
C ALA A 49 -0.03 6.48 13.05
N SER A 50 0.76 7.23 13.83
CA SER A 50 0.27 8.02 14.95
C SER A 50 -0.28 9.36 14.47
N ASP A 51 -1.16 9.93 15.29
CA ASP A 51 -1.74 11.25 15.07
C ASP A 51 -0.90 12.37 15.69
N LYS A 52 -1.45 13.59 15.66
CA LYS A 52 -0.86 14.75 16.33
C LYS A 52 -1.04 14.67 17.86
N GLN A 53 -0.28 15.50 18.58
CA GLN A 53 -0.45 15.72 20.01
C GLN A 53 -1.90 16.06 20.36
N GLY A 54 -2.42 15.45 21.42
CA GLY A 54 -3.78 15.65 21.89
C GLY A 54 -3.98 15.14 23.32
N ARG A 55 -5.13 15.49 23.92
CA ARG A 55 -5.55 14.99 25.25
C ARG A 55 -6.69 13.97 25.19
N SER A 56 -7.38 13.89 24.05
CA SER A 56 -8.45 12.93 23.84
C SER A 56 -7.86 11.64 23.28
N ILE A 57 -7.77 10.61 24.14
CA ILE A 57 -7.24 9.29 23.79
C ILE A 57 -8.07 8.60 22.68
N PRO A 58 -9.42 8.58 22.71
CA PRO A 58 -10.19 7.82 21.73
C PRO A 58 -10.49 8.60 20.44
N ALA A 59 -10.00 9.83 20.30
CA ALA A 59 -10.33 10.66 19.14
C ALA A 59 -9.63 10.11 17.88
N PRO A 60 -10.37 9.78 16.81
CA PRO A 60 -9.76 9.35 15.57
C PRO A 60 -9.05 10.53 14.89
N GLY A 61 -7.78 10.36 14.51
CA GLY A 61 -7.04 11.36 13.75
C GLY A 61 -6.76 10.94 12.31
N ARG A 62 -5.73 11.54 11.72
CA ARG A 62 -5.45 11.53 10.29
C ARG A 62 -4.01 11.15 9.95
N GLY A 63 -3.29 10.51 10.86
CA GLY A 63 -1.90 10.10 10.67
C GLY A 63 -1.72 9.23 9.42
N ILE A 64 -2.70 8.38 9.11
CA ILE A 64 -2.67 7.51 7.93
C ILE A 64 -2.67 8.28 6.60
N LEU A 65 -3.03 9.58 6.56
CA LEU A 65 -2.87 10.41 5.36
C LEU A 65 -1.44 10.37 4.80
N THR A 66 -0.46 10.14 5.67
CA THR A 66 0.96 10.10 5.31
C THR A 66 1.33 8.92 4.39
N THR A 67 0.48 7.89 4.25
CA THR A 67 0.72 6.83 3.25
C THR A 67 0.57 7.33 1.81
N ALA A 68 -0.12 8.45 1.61
CA ALA A 68 -0.24 9.14 0.33
C ALA A 68 0.76 10.31 0.20
N ARG A 69 1.70 10.50 1.13
CA ARG A 69 2.63 11.65 1.08
C ARG A 69 3.50 11.60 -0.18
N GLU A 70 3.43 12.61 -1.02
CA GLU A 70 4.39 12.82 -2.10
C GLU A 70 4.59 14.31 -2.37
N THR A 71 5.84 14.71 -2.59
CA THR A 71 6.19 16.07 -2.96
C THR A 71 6.12 16.22 -4.48
N LEU A 72 5.05 16.84 -4.97
CA LEU A 72 5.00 17.35 -6.34
C LEU A 72 5.79 18.65 -6.40
N ASN A 73 6.67 18.78 -7.40
CA ASN A 73 7.50 19.97 -7.53
C ASN A 73 6.58 21.19 -7.81
N PRO A 74 6.51 22.23 -6.94
CA PRO A 74 5.50 23.29 -7.02
C PRO A 74 5.53 24.13 -8.31
N PHE A 75 6.63 24.05 -9.06
CA PHE A 75 6.86 24.80 -10.29
C PHE A 75 6.28 24.14 -11.56
N SER A 76 5.68 22.95 -11.48
CA SER A 76 5.00 22.35 -12.64
C SER A 76 3.61 22.94 -12.91
N SER A 77 3.02 23.67 -11.96
CA SER A 77 1.65 24.20 -12.04
C SER A 77 1.56 25.67 -12.46
N PHE A 78 2.69 26.40 -12.52
CA PHE A 78 2.75 27.77 -13.04
C PHE A 78 3.57 27.76 -14.33
N GLY A 79 2.99 28.32 -15.39
CA GLY A 79 3.45 28.11 -16.76
C GLY A 79 4.93 28.37 -17.02
N SER A 80 5.45 27.63 -18.00
CA SER A 80 6.53 28.06 -18.89
C SER A 80 7.81 28.57 -18.20
N SER A 81 8.63 27.67 -17.68
CA SER A 81 10.09 27.82 -17.75
C SER A 81 10.75 26.45 -17.58
N ARG A 82 11.23 25.91 -18.69
CA ARG A 82 12.23 24.84 -18.72
C ARG A 82 13.50 25.39 -18.06
N GLU A 83 14.22 24.54 -17.33
CA GLU A 83 15.52 24.81 -16.70
C GLU A 83 15.49 25.30 -15.24
N ALA A 84 15.19 24.39 -14.29
CA ALA A 84 16.08 24.07 -13.17
C ALA A 84 15.51 22.97 -12.24
N SER A 85 16.28 21.89 -12.11
CA SER A 85 16.44 21.06 -10.91
C SER A 85 15.38 19.98 -10.59
N PHE A 86 15.73 18.77 -11.05
CA PHE A 86 15.12 17.44 -10.84
C PHE A 86 13.64 17.32 -11.23
N PRO A 87 13.35 17.00 -12.51
CA PRO A 87 12.03 16.52 -12.89
C PRO A 87 11.74 15.25 -12.07
N PHE A 88 10.53 15.16 -11.53
CA PHE A 88 9.97 13.86 -11.19
C PHE A 88 10.08 13.00 -12.45
N ASP A 89 10.98 12.01 -12.45
CA ASP A 89 11.08 11.07 -13.54
C ASP A 89 10.08 9.93 -13.27
N PRO A 90 8.93 9.89 -13.97
CA PRO A 90 7.95 8.83 -13.78
C PRO A 90 8.46 7.47 -14.26
N SER A 91 9.67 7.39 -14.84
CA SER A 91 10.24 6.15 -15.34
C SER A 91 10.34 5.05 -14.28
N LEU A 92 10.52 5.41 -13.01
CA LEU A 92 10.52 4.45 -11.90
C LEU A 92 9.11 3.88 -11.61
N LEU A 93 8.04 4.59 -11.93
CA LEU A 93 6.68 4.04 -11.78
C LEU A 93 6.34 3.07 -12.92
N ASP A 94 6.97 3.23 -14.08
CA ASP A 94 6.77 2.34 -15.22
C ASP A 94 7.39 0.96 -14.96
N ILE A 95 6.50 -0.03 -14.84
CA ILE A 95 6.87 -1.43 -14.64
C ILE A 95 7.72 -1.99 -15.78
N SER A 96 7.53 -1.52 -17.02
CA SER A 96 8.27 -1.98 -18.20
C SER A 96 9.73 -1.56 -18.12
N ILE A 97 9.97 -0.31 -17.69
CA ILE A 97 11.30 0.24 -17.50
C ILE A 97 12.01 -0.50 -16.37
N ARG A 98 11.37 -0.62 -15.20
CA ARG A 98 11.95 -1.36 -14.06
C ARG A 98 12.22 -2.83 -14.39
N SER A 99 11.31 -3.49 -15.10
CA SER A 99 11.48 -4.88 -15.53
C SER A 99 12.69 -5.06 -16.45
N ARG A 100 12.95 -4.09 -17.33
CA ARG A 100 14.15 -4.12 -18.20
C ARG A 100 15.43 -4.01 -17.39
N PHE A 101 15.53 -3.05 -16.47
CA PHE A 101 16.71 -2.88 -15.62
C PHE A 101 16.94 -4.08 -14.70
N LEU A 102 15.87 -4.63 -14.11
CA LEU A 102 15.93 -5.85 -13.31
C LEU A 102 16.50 -7.02 -14.11
N ARG A 103 16.00 -7.27 -15.33
CA ARG A 103 16.51 -8.36 -16.18
C ARG A 103 17.99 -8.20 -16.49
N GLN A 104 18.40 -6.98 -16.85
CA GLN A 104 19.81 -6.69 -17.12
C GLN A 104 20.68 -6.96 -15.88
N GLU A 105 20.27 -6.50 -14.70
CA GLU A 105 21.04 -6.73 -13.46
C GLU A 105 21.09 -8.22 -13.09
N LEU A 106 20.00 -8.97 -13.32
CA LEU A 106 19.99 -10.42 -13.10
C LEU A 106 20.95 -11.15 -14.05
N GLU A 107 20.99 -10.76 -15.33
CA GLU A 107 21.93 -11.30 -16.32
C GLU A 107 23.39 -11.00 -15.91
N ASP A 108 23.67 -9.78 -15.46
CA ASP A 108 25.01 -9.40 -14.98
C ASP A 108 25.43 -10.21 -13.74
N ILE A 109 24.49 -10.49 -12.82
CA ILE A 109 24.72 -11.34 -11.66
C ILE A 109 25.04 -12.79 -12.08
N ASP A 110 24.30 -13.34 -13.04
CA ASP A 110 24.51 -14.69 -13.54
C ASP A 110 25.83 -14.84 -14.29
N GLN A 111 26.22 -13.82 -15.06
CA GLN A 111 27.55 -13.75 -15.68
C GLN A 111 28.66 -13.64 -14.64
N TRP A 112 28.48 -12.84 -13.59
CA TRP A 112 29.43 -12.74 -12.48
C TRP A 112 29.62 -14.09 -11.77
N ALA A 113 28.54 -14.80 -11.49
CA ALA A 113 28.57 -16.11 -10.84
C ALA A 113 29.31 -17.14 -11.71
N SER A 114 29.05 -17.15 -13.02
CA SER A 114 29.69 -18.06 -13.98
C SER A 114 31.20 -17.83 -14.13
N LYS A 115 31.68 -16.59 -13.93
CA LYS A 115 33.11 -16.24 -14.00
C LYS A 115 33.89 -16.61 -12.74
N MET A 116 33.22 -16.78 -11.59
CA MET A 116 33.89 -17.22 -10.37
C MET A 116 34.09 -18.74 -10.41
N VAL A 117 35.34 -19.18 -10.54
CA VAL A 117 35.74 -20.59 -10.49
C VAL A 117 36.66 -20.82 -9.30
N GLY A 118 36.51 -21.94 -8.58
CA GLY A 118 37.52 -22.38 -7.59
C GLY A 118 36.98 -22.88 -6.24
N GLY A 119 36.22 -23.99 -6.24
CA GLY A 119 35.96 -24.80 -5.03
C GLY A 119 35.14 -24.15 -3.92
N LYS A 120 34.51 -23.00 -4.18
CA LYS A 120 33.65 -22.26 -3.23
C LYS A 120 32.21 -22.14 -3.76
N GLU A 121 31.66 -23.24 -4.24
CA GLU A 121 30.32 -23.28 -4.86
C GLU A 121 29.24 -22.76 -3.90
N ASP A 122 29.23 -23.19 -2.64
CA ASP A 122 28.30 -22.73 -1.62
C ASP A 122 28.35 -21.21 -1.41
N PHE A 123 29.56 -20.63 -1.42
CA PHE A 123 29.74 -19.19 -1.29
C PHE A 123 29.19 -18.44 -2.50
N ILE A 124 29.47 -18.95 -3.72
CA ILE A 124 28.98 -18.35 -4.97
C ILE A 124 27.45 -18.41 -5.01
N GLN A 125 26.85 -19.55 -4.64
CA GLN A 125 25.39 -19.70 -4.56
C GLN A 125 24.77 -18.74 -3.55
N HIS A 126 25.31 -18.68 -2.33
CA HIS A 126 24.83 -17.78 -1.29
C HIS A 126 24.92 -16.30 -1.73
N MET A 127 26.05 -15.89 -2.31
CA MET A 127 26.24 -14.54 -2.80
C MET A 127 25.35 -14.20 -3.99
N THR A 128 25.12 -15.16 -4.90
CA THR A 128 24.21 -15.01 -6.04
C THR A 128 22.79 -14.80 -5.54
N LYS A 129 22.31 -15.62 -4.60
CA LYS A 129 20.99 -15.46 -3.96
C LYS A 129 20.87 -14.07 -3.33
N ARG A 130 21.89 -13.63 -2.58
CA ARG A 130 21.90 -12.31 -1.94
C ARG A 130 21.87 -11.16 -2.94
N LYS A 131 22.64 -11.26 -4.04
CA LYS A 131 22.67 -10.26 -5.12
C LYS A 131 21.35 -10.18 -5.86
N LYS A 132 20.76 -11.32 -6.23
CA LYS A 132 19.43 -11.37 -6.88
C LYS A 132 18.35 -10.77 -5.98
N ALA A 133 18.34 -11.13 -4.70
CA ALA A 133 17.43 -10.54 -3.72
C ALA A 133 17.57 -9.01 -3.62
N ALA A 134 18.81 -8.49 -3.66
CA ALA A 134 19.06 -7.05 -3.70
C ALA A 134 18.54 -6.40 -4.99
N ALA A 135 18.72 -7.03 -6.16
CA ALA A 135 18.19 -6.52 -7.43
C ALA A 135 16.65 -6.45 -7.42
N TYR A 136 15.98 -7.51 -6.94
CA TYR A 136 14.52 -7.51 -6.74
C TYR A 136 14.07 -6.46 -5.72
N GLN A 137 14.87 -6.20 -4.69
CA GLN A 137 14.59 -5.15 -3.72
C GLN A 137 14.72 -3.77 -4.36
N THR A 138 15.73 -3.52 -5.20
CA THR A 138 15.95 -2.23 -5.87
C THR A 138 14.90 -1.92 -6.92
N TRP A 139 14.59 -2.86 -7.81
CA TRP A 139 13.72 -2.62 -8.97
C TRP A 139 12.30 -3.16 -8.82
N GLY A 140 12.09 -4.10 -7.91
CA GLY A 140 10.79 -4.72 -7.65
C GLY A 140 10.05 -4.00 -6.53
N GLN A 141 10.36 -4.35 -5.28
CA GLN A 141 9.54 -4.00 -4.12
C GLN A 141 9.98 -2.73 -3.37
N GLY A 142 11.21 -2.28 -3.57
CA GLY A 142 11.83 -1.23 -2.75
C GLY A 142 12.14 0.07 -3.45
N PHE A 143 11.90 0.19 -4.75
CA PHE A 143 12.30 1.37 -5.54
C PHE A 143 11.72 2.68 -5.01
N TYR A 144 10.58 2.63 -4.31
CA TYR A 144 9.90 3.79 -3.75
C TYR A 144 10.18 4.02 -2.25
N ARG A 145 11.00 3.18 -1.61
CA ARG A 145 11.36 3.38 -0.19
C ARG A 145 12.19 4.65 -0.05
N ASP A 146 11.83 5.47 0.94
CA ASP A 146 12.44 6.77 1.23
C ASP A 146 12.48 7.75 0.05
N HIS A 147 11.62 7.53 -0.96
CA HIS A 147 11.51 8.40 -2.11
C HIS A 147 10.53 9.55 -1.83
N PRO A 148 10.94 10.83 -1.84
CA PRO A 148 10.08 11.94 -1.42
C PRO A 148 8.92 12.21 -2.40
N SER A 149 9.12 11.91 -3.69
CA SER A 149 8.12 12.16 -4.74
C SER A 149 7.27 10.94 -5.11
N ILE A 150 7.49 9.77 -4.49
CA ILE A 150 6.64 8.59 -4.69
C ILE A 150 6.02 8.23 -3.35
N SER A 151 4.71 8.39 -3.22
CA SER A 151 4.03 7.99 -2.00
C SER A 151 4.07 6.48 -1.79
N PRO A 152 4.09 5.99 -0.54
CA PRO A 152 4.01 4.56 -0.25
C PRO A 152 2.85 3.86 -0.98
N LEU A 153 1.67 4.50 -1.04
CA LEU A 153 0.50 3.95 -1.73
C LEU A 153 0.72 3.85 -3.25
N ARG A 154 1.22 4.90 -3.90
CA ARG A 154 1.54 4.88 -5.34
C ARG A 154 2.63 3.86 -5.66
N GLY A 155 3.69 3.84 -4.86
CA GLY A 155 4.78 2.89 -4.99
C GLY A 155 4.30 1.44 -4.94
N ALA A 156 3.53 1.09 -3.91
CA ALA A 156 3.00 -0.26 -3.72
C ALA A 156 2.11 -0.74 -4.88
N LEU A 157 1.25 0.14 -5.42
CA LEU A 157 0.41 -0.17 -6.58
C LEU A 157 1.26 -0.35 -7.84
N SER A 158 2.19 0.57 -8.07
CA SER A 158 3.02 0.56 -9.29
C SER A 158 3.99 -0.61 -9.34
N VAL A 159 4.36 -1.25 -8.21
CA VAL A 159 5.02 -2.58 -8.20
C VAL A 159 4.31 -3.54 -9.15
N TRP A 160 2.97 -3.50 -9.17
CA TRP A 160 2.09 -4.36 -9.95
C TRP A 160 1.58 -3.70 -11.24
N GLY A 161 2.13 -2.54 -11.63
CA GLY A 161 1.67 -1.78 -12.79
C GLY A 161 0.32 -1.11 -12.59
N LEU A 162 -0.13 -0.96 -11.34
CA LEU A 162 -1.40 -0.34 -10.98
C LEU A 162 -1.21 1.11 -10.55
N THR A 163 -2.31 1.86 -10.60
CA THR A 163 -2.45 3.25 -10.19
C THR A 163 -3.56 3.38 -9.16
N VAL A 164 -3.75 4.59 -8.62
CA VAL A 164 -4.86 4.85 -7.69
C VAL A 164 -6.23 4.72 -8.34
N ASP A 165 -6.32 4.78 -9.68
CA ASP A 165 -7.57 4.56 -10.39
C ASP A 165 -8.02 3.09 -10.36
N ASP A 166 -7.08 2.16 -10.19
CA ASP A 166 -7.34 0.71 -10.16
C ASP A 166 -7.88 0.24 -8.80
N ILE A 167 -7.87 1.09 -7.78
CA ILE A 167 -8.47 0.76 -6.49
C ILE A 167 -10.00 0.79 -6.64
N ALA A 168 -10.65 -0.36 -6.73
CA ALA A 168 -12.11 -0.41 -6.92
C ALA A 168 -12.91 -0.24 -5.62
N VAL A 169 -12.40 -0.81 -4.51
CA VAL A 169 -13.14 -0.96 -3.25
C VAL A 169 -12.28 -0.50 -2.09
N ALA A 170 -12.90 0.16 -1.10
CA ALA A 170 -12.32 0.36 0.22
C ALA A 170 -13.22 -0.23 1.30
N SER A 171 -12.66 -1.19 2.03
CA SER A 171 -13.25 -1.76 3.25
C SER A 171 -13.01 -0.78 4.40
N PHE A 172 -14.04 -0.08 4.82
CA PHE A 172 -13.98 0.94 5.85
C PHE A 172 -14.14 0.32 7.23
N HIS A 173 -13.39 0.85 8.19
CA HIS A 173 -13.55 0.57 9.60
C HIS A 173 -14.98 0.89 10.04
N GLY A 174 -15.59 2.00 9.61
CA GLY A 174 -17.03 2.23 9.59
C GLY A 174 -17.75 1.76 10.85
N THR A 175 -17.52 2.44 11.98
CA THR A 175 -17.98 1.98 13.30
C THR A 175 -19.37 2.47 13.68
N SER A 176 -20.11 3.13 12.78
CA SER A 176 -21.41 3.74 13.10
C SER A 176 -21.29 4.86 14.16
N THR A 177 -20.08 5.39 14.36
CA THR A 177 -19.84 6.55 15.23
C THR A 177 -19.69 7.83 14.41
N VAL A 178 -20.15 8.95 14.98
CA VAL A 178 -20.26 10.23 14.25
C VAL A 178 -18.90 10.71 13.73
N LEU A 179 -17.87 10.68 14.59
CA LEU A 179 -16.54 11.20 14.30
C LEU A 179 -15.71 10.26 13.43
N ASN A 180 -15.76 8.95 13.68
CA ASN A 180 -15.00 7.97 12.89
C ASN A 180 -15.40 8.03 11.43
N ASP A 181 -16.69 7.84 11.14
CA ASP A 181 -17.19 7.66 9.78
C ASP A 181 -16.95 8.91 8.91
N LYS A 182 -17.08 10.10 9.52
CA LYS A 182 -16.74 11.37 8.87
C LYS A 182 -15.24 11.50 8.63
N ASN A 183 -14.42 11.12 9.61
CA ASN A 183 -12.97 11.24 9.51
C ASN A 183 -12.40 10.27 8.47
N GLU A 184 -12.82 9.00 8.51
CA GLU A 184 -12.38 7.95 7.60
C GLU A 184 -12.68 8.31 6.14
N SER A 185 -13.93 8.71 5.85
CA SER A 185 -14.31 9.21 4.53
C SER A 185 -13.46 10.41 4.10
N SER A 186 -13.21 11.37 5.01
CA SER A 186 -12.37 12.53 4.72
C SER A 186 -10.90 12.18 4.49
N VAL A 187 -10.38 11.13 5.12
CA VAL A 187 -8.99 10.71 4.99
C VAL A 187 -8.79 10.05 3.63
N VAL A 188 -9.63 9.07 3.30
CA VAL A 188 -9.56 8.35 2.02
C VAL A 188 -9.76 9.30 0.84
N GLU A 189 -10.77 10.19 0.92
CA GLU A 189 -11.01 11.20 -0.12
C GLU A 189 -9.78 12.09 -0.36
N LYS A 190 -9.12 12.53 0.71
CA LYS A 190 -7.90 13.36 0.60
C LYS A 190 -6.74 12.61 0.00
N GLN A 191 -6.55 11.33 0.34
CA GLN A 191 -5.52 10.50 -0.27
C GLN A 191 -5.76 10.35 -1.77
N MET A 192 -6.97 9.92 -2.16
CA MET A 192 -7.32 9.70 -3.57
C MET A 192 -7.17 10.98 -4.39
N ARG A 193 -7.69 12.11 -3.88
CA ARG A 193 -7.56 13.41 -4.54
C ARG A 193 -6.11 13.86 -4.65
N HIS A 194 -5.32 13.73 -3.59
CA HIS A 194 -3.92 14.15 -3.59
C HIS A 194 -3.08 13.33 -4.56
N LEU A 195 -3.39 12.03 -4.71
CA LEU A 195 -2.73 11.14 -5.66
C LEU A 195 -3.25 11.25 -7.10
N GLY A 196 -4.18 12.18 -7.36
CA GLY A 196 -4.69 12.44 -8.70
C GLY A 196 -5.60 11.35 -9.24
N ARG A 197 -6.41 10.70 -8.38
CA ARG A 197 -7.50 9.83 -8.82
C ARG A 197 -8.43 10.58 -9.78
N SER A 198 -8.80 9.94 -10.88
CA SER A 198 -9.60 10.53 -11.94
C SER A 198 -10.99 10.96 -11.44
N GLU A 199 -11.42 12.16 -11.82
CA GLU A 199 -12.76 12.65 -11.45
C GLU A 199 -13.84 11.74 -12.04
N GLY A 200 -14.84 11.38 -11.23
CA GLY A 200 -15.89 10.42 -11.61
C GLY A 200 -15.53 8.96 -11.41
N ASN A 201 -14.25 8.61 -11.20
CA ASN A 201 -13.85 7.26 -10.80
C ASN A 201 -14.10 7.05 -9.29
N VAL A 202 -15.35 6.79 -8.92
CA VAL A 202 -15.77 6.63 -7.53
C VAL A 202 -15.22 5.35 -6.89
N LEU A 203 -15.00 5.42 -5.57
CA LEU A 203 -14.54 4.29 -4.78
C LEU A 203 -15.74 3.63 -4.09
N ALA A 204 -15.96 2.33 -4.33
CA ALA A 204 -17.02 1.60 -3.64
C ALA A 204 -16.62 1.37 -2.17
N VAL A 205 -17.47 1.78 -1.23
CA VAL A 205 -17.21 1.64 0.20
C VAL A 205 -17.98 0.45 0.75
N VAL A 206 -17.27 -0.45 1.44
CA VAL A 206 -17.86 -1.56 2.19
C VAL A 206 -17.70 -1.27 3.68
N ALA A 207 -18.80 -1.34 4.44
CA ALA A 207 -18.79 -1.08 5.88
C ALA A 207 -19.34 -2.27 6.67
N GLN A 208 -18.64 -3.40 6.65
CA GLN A 208 -19.09 -4.72 7.15
C GLN A 208 -19.70 -4.71 8.56
N LYS A 209 -19.30 -3.78 9.43
CA LYS A 209 -19.80 -3.65 10.80
C LYS A 209 -21.30 -3.36 10.89
N TYR A 210 -21.96 -2.95 9.79
CA TYR A 210 -23.43 -2.90 9.75
C TYR A 210 -24.05 -4.27 10.05
N LEU A 211 -23.41 -5.35 9.59
CA LEU A 211 -23.88 -6.72 9.75
C LEU A 211 -23.26 -7.40 10.97
N THR A 212 -21.95 -7.23 11.17
CA THR A 212 -21.18 -8.03 12.12
C THR A 212 -21.03 -7.39 13.50
N GLY A 213 -21.36 -6.09 13.64
CA GLY A 213 -20.94 -5.29 14.78
C GLY A 213 -19.41 -5.13 14.85
N HIS A 214 -18.90 -4.69 16.00
CA HIS A 214 -17.50 -4.36 16.23
C HIS A 214 -16.85 -5.33 17.25
N PRO A 215 -16.01 -6.28 16.80
CA PRO A 215 -15.39 -7.29 17.68
C PRO A 215 -14.11 -6.79 18.36
N LYS A 216 -14.10 -5.52 18.76
CA LYS A 216 -12.93 -4.81 19.34
C LYS A 216 -11.65 -5.07 18.52
N GLY A 217 -10.69 -5.82 19.08
CA GLY A 217 -9.38 -6.06 18.48
C GLY A 217 -9.40 -6.92 17.21
N ALA A 218 -10.41 -7.78 17.02
CA ALA A 218 -10.49 -8.64 15.85
C ALA A 218 -11.08 -7.95 14.60
N ALA A 219 -11.42 -6.66 14.70
CA ALA A 219 -12.20 -5.97 13.66
C ALA A 219 -11.52 -5.96 12.29
N CYS A 220 -10.20 -5.80 12.25
CA CYS A 220 -9.44 -5.79 11.00
C CYS A 220 -9.39 -7.19 10.34
N ALA A 221 -9.42 -8.26 11.14
CA ALA A 221 -9.29 -9.62 10.61
C ALA A 221 -10.57 -10.13 9.91
N TRP A 222 -11.70 -9.45 10.08
CA TRP A 222 -12.95 -9.77 9.37
C TRP A 222 -13.13 -8.98 8.06
N MET A 223 -12.39 -7.87 7.95
CA MET A 223 -12.56 -6.83 6.93
C MET A 223 -11.81 -7.09 5.63
#